data_AF-I3T255-F1
#
_entry.id   AF-I3T255-F1
#
_cell.length_a   1.000
_cell.length_b   1.000
_cell.length_c   1.000
_cell.angle_alpha   90.00
_cell.angle_beta   90.00
_cell.angle_gamma   90.00
#
_symmetry.space_group_name_H-M   'P 1'
#
loop_
_entity.id
_entity.type
_entity.pdbx_description
1 polymer ?
#
loop_
_entity_poly.entity_id
_entity_poly.type
_entity_poly.pdbx_seq_one_letter_code
_entity_poly.pdbx_strand_id
1 'polypeptide(L)'
;MAATTTSFGTAWCLRRVTQAFALSHSHTLRTNGNNLSFQRTLTSHLLSFSTSSDSGASTTVQASKREVDVLLKGVGEKSVENEVKHVLEMARRASLKREILHTNFLTPPVLKESMRVLEKLADIKALAQGGYPQAERCRISVGHPDELTSDPDVISALSITGNFQFEPCSHGDFLGSILGTGIAREKVGDIILQGEQGAQIIVVPELVEFLTSALDRFVTFQ
;
A
#
# COMPACT_ATOMS: atom_id res chain seq x y z
N MET A 1 21.14 4.72 -49.77
CA MET A 1 21.47 3.86 -48.61
C MET A 1 20.53 4.27 -47.48
N ALA A 2 19.49 3.49 -47.25
CA ALA A 2 18.37 3.83 -46.39
C ALA A 2 18.61 3.33 -44.95
N ALA A 3 18.36 4.19 -43.97
CA ALA A 3 18.40 3.88 -42.55
C ALA A 3 17.07 3.26 -42.11
N THR A 4 17.13 2.12 -41.42
CA THR A 4 15.95 1.45 -40.82
C THR A 4 15.91 1.75 -39.33
N THR A 5 14.91 2.51 -38.91
CA THR A 5 14.55 2.75 -37.51
C THR A 5 13.49 1.73 -37.10
N THR A 6 13.80 0.83 -36.17
CA THR A 6 12.79 -0.03 -35.52
C THR A 6 12.37 0.59 -34.20
N SER A 7 11.18 1.18 -34.22
CA SER A 7 10.36 1.56 -33.07
C SER A 7 9.61 0.31 -32.58
N PHE A 8 9.73 -0.03 -31.30
CA PHE A 8 8.85 -0.99 -30.63
C PHE A 8 8.02 -0.24 -29.59
N GLY A 9 6.83 0.19 -29.99
CA GLY A 9 5.75 0.51 -29.06
C GLY A 9 4.97 -0.77 -28.78
N THR A 10 4.94 -1.23 -27.54
CA THR A 10 4.04 -2.31 -27.12
C THR A 10 2.73 -1.71 -26.61
N ALA A 11 1.68 -2.02 -27.35
CA ALA A 11 0.31 -1.64 -27.11
C ALA A 11 -0.26 -2.36 -25.87
N TRP A 12 -0.88 -1.59 -24.98
CA TRP A 12 -1.67 -2.11 -23.87
C TRP A 12 -3.01 -2.63 -24.43
N CYS A 13 -3.20 -3.95 -24.40
CA CYS A 13 -4.42 -4.59 -24.87
C CYS A 13 -5.59 -4.33 -23.92
N LEU A 14 -6.56 -3.54 -24.39
CA LEU A 14 -7.93 -3.50 -23.88
C LEU A 14 -8.60 -4.87 -24.08
N ARG A 15 -9.15 -5.45 -23.01
CA ARG A 15 -10.22 -6.44 -23.13
C ARG A 15 -11.45 -6.02 -22.35
N ARG A 16 -12.56 -6.04 -23.07
CA ARG A 16 -13.90 -5.59 -22.69
C ARG A 16 -14.56 -6.55 -21.70
N VAL A 17 -15.31 -5.91 -20.83
CA VAL A 17 -16.50 -6.34 -20.08
C VAL A 17 -17.44 -7.22 -20.92
N THR A 18 -17.89 -8.34 -20.33
CA THR A 18 -19.21 -8.94 -20.61
C THR A 18 -19.80 -9.52 -19.33
N GLN A 19 -21.12 -9.43 -19.25
CA GLN A 19 -22.01 -9.49 -18.09
C GLN A 19 -22.18 -10.89 -17.47
N ALA A 20 -22.61 -10.93 -16.19
CA ALA A 20 -23.72 -11.78 -15.78
C ALA A 20 -24.35 -11.28 -14.46
N PHE A 21 -25.65 -10.95 -14.54
CA PHE A 21 -26.56 -10.82 -13.40
C PHE A 21 -26.75 -12.19 -12.72
N ALA A 22 -26.76 -12.22 -11.39
CA ALA A 22 -27.44 -13.26 -10.64
C ALA A 22 -28.05 -12.66 -9.36
N LEU A 23 -29.38 -12.73 -9.31
CA LEU A 23 -30.24 -12.33 -8.21
C LEU A 23 -30.17 -13.34 -7.05
N SER A 24 -30.47 -12.82 -5.86
CA SER A 24 -31.17 -13.49 -4.75
C SER A 24 -30.31 -14.31 -3.78
N HIS A 25 -30.22 -13.88 -2.52
CA HIS A 25 -31.17 -14.33 -1.48
C HIS A 25 -30.94 -13.56 -0.17
N SER A 26 -32.02 -12.92 0.28
CA SER A 26 -32.21 -12.33 1.60
C SER A 26 -32.28 -13.42 2.69
N HIS A 27 -31.54 -13.26 3.78
CA HIS A 27 -31.97 -13.74 5.09
C HIS A 27 -31.63 -12.72 6.17
N THR A 28 -32.68 -12.02 6.59
CA THR A 28 -32.76 -11.20 7.79
C THR A 28 -32.87 -12.11 9.00
N LEU A 29 -31.93 -12.02 9.93
CA LEU A 29 -32.17 -12.39 11.33
C LEU A 29 -31.80 -11.22 12.23
N ARG A 30 -32.81 -10.83 12.99
CA ARG A 30 -32.94 -9.68 13.88
C ARG A 30 -32.97 -10.21 15.32
N THR A 31 -32.76 -9.30 16.28
CA THR A 31 -32.93 -9.43 17.75
C THR A 31 -31.70 -10.01 18.47
N ASN A 32 -31.26 -9.56 19.65
CA ASN A 32 -31.55 -8.43 20.55
C ASN A 32 -30.38 -8.41 21.56
N GLY A 33 -30.04 -7.24 22.09
CA GLY A 33 -28.86 -7.04 22.95
C GLY A 33 -28.95 -7.66 24.34
N ASN A 34 -27.78 -7.79 24.99
CA ASN A 34 -27.49 -7.20 26.29
C ASN A 34 -26.00 -7.33 26.66
N ASN A 35 -25.49 -6.27 27.28
CA ASN A 35 -24.28 -6.15 28.11
C ASN A 35 -23.80 -7.44 28.77
N LEU A 36 -22.47 -7.66 28.84
CA LEU A 36 -21.71 -7.70 30.11
C LEU A 36 -20.21 -8.00 29.92
N SER A 37 -19.41 -7.05 30.41
CA SER A 37 -18.18 -7.18 31.22
C SER A 37 -17.08 -8.19 30.88
N PHE A 38 -15.92 -7.63 30.53
CA PHE A 38 -14.62 -7.78 31.21
C PHE A 38 -14.50 -8.85 32.30
N GLN A 39 -13.59 -9.82 32.11
CA GLN A 39 -12.63 -10.23 33.15
C GLN A 39 -11.42 -10.99 32.55
N ARG A 40 -10.22 -10.51 32.96
CA ARG A 40 -8.92 -11.19 32.89
C ARG A 40 -8.97 -12.50 33.67
N THR A 41 -8.35 -13.55 33.14
CA THR A 41 -7.56 -14.46 33.99
C THR A 41 -6.37 -15.02 33.23
N LEU A 42 -5.19 -14.72 33.78
CA LEU A 42 -3.92 -15.40 33.56
C LEU A 42 -4.02 -16.85 34.03
N THR A 43 -3.51 -17.79 33.25
CA THR A 43 -3.00 -19.06 33.79
C THR A 43 -1.68 -19.41 33.14
N SER A 44 -0.64 -19.19 33.94
CA SER A 44 0.71 -19.71 33.80
C SER A 44 0.73 -21.21 34.04
N HIS A 45 1.25 -21.99 33.08
CA HIS A 45 1.78 -23.32 33.37
C HIS A 45 3.22 -23.41 32.87
N LEU A 46 4.11 -23.36 33.85
CA LEU A 46 5.52 -23.71 33.76
C LEU A 46 5.64 -25.20 33.46
N LEU A 47 6.36 -25.54 32.39
CA LEU A 47 6.99 -26.85 32.26
C LEU A 47 8.47 -26.64 32.00
N SER A 48 9.25 -27.10 32.96
CA SER A 48 10.71 -27.14 32.99
C SER A 48 11.20 -28.51 32.51
N PHE A 49 12.49 -28.55 32.11
CA PHE A 49 13.32 -29.74 31.82
C PHE A 49 13.06 -30.41 30.45
N SER A 50 14.04 -30.72 29.60
CA SER A 50 15.45 -31.06 29.84
C SER A 50 16.31 -30.74 28.62
N THR A 51 17.59 -30.45 28.87
CA THR A 51 18.67 -30.48 27.89
C THR A 51 18.88 -31.91 27.36
N SER A 52 18.71 -32.11 26.06
CA SER A 52 19.33 -33.20 25.33
C SER A 52 19.83 -32.68 24.00
N SER A 53 21.14 -32.49 23.93
CA SER A 53 21.88 -32.41 22.69
C SER A 53 21.64 -33.68 21.90
N ASP A 54 20.94 -33.59 20.77
CA ASP A 54 21.31 -34.42 19.63
C ASP A 54 20.97 -33.75 18.32
N SER A 55 21.90 -33.96 17.40
CA SER A 55 22.00 -33.44 16.06
C SER A 55 20.88 -33.95 15.15
N GLY A 56 20.11 -33.03 14.56
CA GLY A 56 19.07 -33.35 13.58
C GLY A 56 18.69 -32.09 12.81
N ALA A 57 19.13 -32.04 11.55
CA ALA A 57 19.07 -30.87 10.68
C ALA A 57 17.67 -30.25 10.56
N SER A 58 17.48 -29.05 11.13
CA SER A 58 16.40 -28.13 10.75
C SER A 58 16.88 -27.22 9.61
N THR A 59 16.93 -27.78 8.40
CA THR A 59 17.26 -27.02 7.19
C THR A 59 16.02 -26.90 6.32
N THR A 60 15.16 -25.91 6.57
CA THR A 60 14.20 -25.43 5.53
C THR A 60 13.79 -23.95 5.66
N VAL A 61 14.17 -23.21 6.71
CA VAL A 61 13.80 -21.77 6.81
C VAL A 61 14.85 -20.84 6.16
N GLN A 62 16.00 -21.36 5.73
CA GLN A 62 17.11 -20.55 5.20
C GLN A 62 17.18 -20.46 3.66
N ALA A 63 16.36 -21.21 2.92
CA ALA A 63 16.42 -21.20 1.45
C ALA A 63 15.87 -19.89 0.86
N SER A 64 14.76 -19.38 1.39
CA SER A 64 14.13 -18.15 0.88
C SER A 64 14.85 -16.87 1.30
N LYS A 65 15.72 -16.89 2.33
CA LYS A 65 16.47 -15.70 2.78
C LYS A 65 17.69 -15.42 1.89
N ARG A 66 18.34 -16.47 1.37
CA ARG A 66 19.55 -16.35 0.52
C ARG A 66 19.22 -15.83 -0.87
N GLU A 67 18.05 -16.17 -1.41
CA GLU A 67 17.61 -15.69 -2.72
C GLU A 67 17.35 -14.17 -2.74
N VAL A 68 16.83 -13.62 -1.63
CA VAL A 68 16.56 -12.18 -1.48
C VAL A 68 17.84 -11.34 -1.46
N ASP A 69 18.85 -11.77 -0.71
CA ASP A 69 20.08 -11.01 -0.56
C ASP A 69 20.89 -10.98 -1.89
N VAL A 70 20.71 -12.00 -2.73
CA VAL A 70 21.28 -12.04 -4.09
C VAL A 70 20.52 -11.10 -5.05
N LEU A 71 19.20 -10.95 -4.89
CA LEU A 71 18.37 -10.07 -5.71
C LEU A 71 18.62 -8.57 -5.45
N LEU A 72 19.09 -8.23 -4.26
CA LEU A 72 19.30 -6.83 -3.82
C LEU A 72 20.71 -6.30 -4.10
N LYS A 73 21.57 -7.09 -4.77
CA LYS A 73 22.96 -6.73 -4.99
C LYS A 73 23.08 -5.67 -6.10
N GLY A 74 23.02 -4.39 -5.73
CA GLY A 74 23.30 -3.27 -6.63
C GLY A 74 22.55 -1.97 -6.33
N VAL A 75 21.90 -1.82 -5.18
CA VAL A 75 21.07 -0.65 -4.89
C VAL A 75 21.87 0.35 -4.05
N GLY A 76 22.11 1.53 -4.62
CA GLY A 76 22.64 2.66 -3.87
C GLY A 76 21.69 3.03 -2.73
N GLU A 77 22.27 3.30 -1.57
CA GLU A 77 21.61 3.68 -0.31
C GLU A 77 20.95 2.54 0.49
N LYS A 78 21.55 2.27 1.65
CA LYS A 78 21.11 1.27 2.64
C LYS A 78 19.65 1.46 3.12
N SER A 79 19.10 2.68 2.99
CA SER A 79 17.70 2.98 3.33
C SER A 79 16.74 2.34 2.34
N VAL A 80 17.02 2.48 1.04
CA VAL A 80 16.17 1.92 -0.04
C VAL A 80 16.15 0.40 0.06
N GLU A 81 17.30 -0.23 0.27
CA GLU A 81 17.39 -1.69 0.45
C GLU A 81 16.52 -2.21 1.60
N ASN A 82 16.48 -1.50 2.73
CA ASN A 82 15.69 -1.90 3.89
C ASN A 82 14.19 -1.81 3.61
N GLU A 83 13.74 -0.75 2.93
CA GLU A 83 12.34 -0.62 2.53
C GLU A 83 11.93 -1.71 1.54
N VAL A 84 12.76 -1.99 0.53
CA VAL A 84 12.49 -3.06 -0.44
C VAL A 84 12.42 -4.43 0.26
N LYS A 85 13.32 -4.71 1.21
CA LYS A 85 13.25 -5.92 2.05
C LYS A 85 11.94 -6.01 2.82
N HIS A 86 11.45 -4.89 3.35
CA HIS A 86 10.17 -4.85 4.05
C HIS A 86 8.98 -5.15 3.13
N VAL A 87 8.94 -4.54 1.94
CA VAL A 87 7.89 -4.80 0.94
C VAL A 87 7.89 -6.27 0.52
N LEU A 88 9.07 -6.86 0.32
CA LEU A 88 9.18 -8.26 -0.05
C LEU A 88 8.66 -9.20 1.05
N GLU A 89 8.97 -8.90 2.31
CA GLU A 89 8.47 -9.67 3.44
C GLU A 89 6.95 -9.56 3.58
N MET A 90 6.39 -8.37 3.34
CA MET A 90 4.94 -8.19 3.24
C MET A 90 4.34 -9.06 2.13
N ALA A 91 4.93 -9.05 0.94
CA ALA A 91 4.42 -9.79 -0.20
C ALA A 91 4.43 -11.32 0.04
N ARG A 92 5.49 -11.84 0.68
CA ARG A 92 5.55 -13.25 1.11
C ARG A 92 4.44 -13.60 2.10
N ARG A 93 4.21 -12.72 3.07
CA ARG A 93 3.13 -12.91 4.06
C ARG A 93 1.75 -12.90 3.40
N ALA A 94 1.52 -11.97 2.49
CA ALA A 94 0.30 -11.86 1.70
C ALA A 94 0.02 -13.15 0.92
N SER A 95 1.04 -13.72 0.27
CA SER A 95 0.96 -15.00 -0.43
C SER A 95 0.63 -16.17 0.51
N LEU A 96 1.36 -16.30 1.63
CA LEU A 96 1.18 -17.40 2.58
C LEU A 96 -0.18 -17.39 3.28
N LYS A 97 -0.67 -16.21 3.65
CA LYS A 97 -1.94 -16.05 4.36
C LYS A 97 -3.14 -15.90 3.44
N ARG A 98 -2.92 -15.73 2.13
CA ARG A 98 -3.97 -15.35 1.18
C ARG A 98 -4.74 -14.12 1.66
N GLU A 99 -3.98 -13.06 1.89
CA GLU A 99 -4.50 -11.76 2.26
C GLU A 99 -3.92 -10.69 1.33
N ILE A 100 -4.66 -9.62 1.11
CA ILE A 100 -4.15 -8.46 0.36
C ILE A 100 -3.53 -7.49 1.37
N LEU A 101 -2.28 -7.11 1.13
CA LEU A 101 -1.57 -6.13 1.95
C LEU A 101 -1.19 -4.92 1.11
N HIS A 102 -1.17 -3.76 1.76
CA HIS A 102 -0.86 -2.48 1.11
C HIS A 102 0.30 -1.80 1.83
N THR A 103 1.28 -1.33 1.08
CA THR A 103 2.36 -0.53 1.64
C THR A 103 1.87 0.88 1.98
N ASN A 104 2.71 1.64 2.68
CA ASN A 104 2.60 3.11 2.73
C ASN A 104 3.03 3.73 1.38
N PHE A 105 2.98 5.06 1.26
CA PHE A 105 3.50 5.75 0.08
C PHE A 105 5.01 5.61 0.00
N LEU A 106 5.47 4.90 -1.03
CA LEU A 106 6.89 4.66 -1.29
C LEU A 106 7.45 5.77 -2.18
N THR A 107 8.74 6.05 -2.03
CA THR A 107 9.45 6.97 -2.92
C THR A 107 9.71 6.32 -4.28
N PRO A 108 9.88 7.11 -5.37
CA PRO A 108 10.18 6.57 -6.70
C PRO A 108 11.32 5.52 -6.77
N PRO A 109 12.48 5.70 -6.10
CA PRO A 109 13.53 4.68 -6.14
C PRO A 109 13.12 3.37 -5.47
N VAL A 110 12.46 3.45 -4.31
CA VAL A 110 11.97 2.27 -3.56
C VAL A 110 10.88 1.54 -4.34
N LEU A 111 9.94 2.28 -4.93
CA LEU A 111 8.87 1.74 -5.77
C LEU A 111 9.44 0.95 -6.95
N LYS A 112 10.38 1.55 -7.68
CA LYS A 112 10.99 0.94 -8.87
C LYS A 112 11.69 -0.37 -8.54
N GLU A 113 12.48 -0.40 -7.46
CA GLU A 113 13.20 -1.61 -7.06
C GLU A 113 12.26 -2.66 -6.47
N SER A 114 11.27 -2.23 -5.67
CA SER A 114 10.25 -3.13 -5.13
C SER A 114 9.47 -3.83 -6.23
N MET A 115 8.96 -3.10 -7.22
CA MET A 115 8.24 -3.69 -8.36
C MET A 115 9.13 -4.68 -9.12
N ARG A 116 10.41 -4.34 -9.37
CA ARG A 116 11.36 -5.24 -10.04
C ARG A 116 11.59 -6.56 -9.31
N VAL A 117 11.61 -6.53 -7.98
CA VAL A 117 11.78 -7.75 -7.16
C VAL A 117 10.47 -8.54 -7.10
N LEU A 118 9.34 -7.86 -6.95
CA LEU A 118 8.02 -8.50 -6.88
C LEU A 118 7.62 -9.19 -8.20
N GLU A 119 7.96 -8.61 -9.36
CA GLU A 119 7.71 -9.20 -10.68
C GLU A 119 8.38 -10.57 -10.89
N LYS A 120 9.42 -10.88 -10.11
CA LYS A 120 10.11 -12.18 -10.19
C LYS A 120 9.40 -13.29 -9.40
N LEU A 121 8.41 -12.93 -8.57
CA LEU A 121 7.67 -13.88 -7.74
C LEU A 121 6.43 -14.33 -8.49
N ALA A 122 6.38 -15.60 -8.87
CA ALA A 122 5.26 -16.15 -9.64
C ALA A 122 3.93 -16.21 -8.86
N ASP A 123 4.01 -16.37 -7.53
CA ASP A 123 2.85 -16.61 -6.66
C ASP A 123 2.22 -15.31 -6.11
N ILE A 124 2.67 -14.15 -6.59
CA ILE A 124 2.29 -12.83 -6.07
C ILE A 124 1.97 -11.91 -7.23
N LYS A 125 0.87 -11.16 -7.09
CA LYS A 125 0.55 -10.02 -7.94
C LYS A 125 0.78 -8.74 -7.16
N ALA A 126 1.39 -7.77 -7.81
CA ALA A 126 1.66 -6.44 -7.25
C ALA A 126 1.09 -5.36 -8.16
N LEU A 127 0.43 -4.36 -7.58
CA LEU A 127 -0.12 -3.20 -8.28
C LEU A 127 0.34 -1.92 -7.59
N ALA A 128 0.95 -1.01 -8.36
CA ALA A 128 1.33 0.30 -7.89
C ALA A 128 0.23 1.33 -8.16
N GLN A 129 -0.13 2.12 -7.14
CA GLN A 129 -1.19 3.12 -7.22
C GLN A 129 -0.75 4.42 -6.56
N GLY A 130 -0.77 5.51 -7.34
CA GLY A 130 -0.50 6.87 -6.88
C GLY A 130 -1.61 7.87 -7.21
N GLY A 131 -2.73 7.43 -7.76
CA GLY A 131 -3.94 8.24 -7.99
C GLY A 131 -3.98 9.01 -9.31
N TYR A 132 -2.84 9.11 -9.99
CA TYR A 132 -2.76 9.65 -11.34
C TYR A 132 -1.54 9.06 -12.07
N PRO A 133 -1.50 9.11 -13.42
CA PRO A 133 -0.46 8.44 -14.20
C PRO A 133 0.99 8.91 -13.95
N GLN A 134 1.16 10.12 -13.42
CA GLN A 134 2.46 10.76 -13.19
C GLN A 134 2.80 10.87 -11.69
N ALA A 135 2.13 10.09 -10.85
CA ALA A 135 2.41 10.09 -9.42
C ALA A 135 3.86 9.67 -9.15
N GLU A 136 4.56 10.49 -8.35
CA GLU A 136 5.89 10.20 -7.87
C GLU A 136 5.82 9.19 -6.72
N ARG A 137 4.92 9.44 -5.76
CA ARG A 137 4.73 8.57 -4.60
C ARG A 137 3.56 7.64 -4.81
N CYS A 138 3.83 6.34 -4.78
CA CYS A 138 2.81 5.31 -4.97
C CYS A 138 2.80 4.32 -3.81
N ARG A 139 1.62 3.75 -3.55
CA ARG A 139 1.44 2.58 -2.70
C ARG A 139 1.49 1.33 -3.57
N ILE A 140 2.00 0.23 -3.02
CA ILE A 140 1.95 -1.08 -3.68
C ILE A 140 0.93 -1.94 -2.93
N SER A 141 -0.03 -2.48 -3.68
CA SER A 141 -0.93 -3.53 -3.24
C SER A 141 -0.35 -4.87 -3.66
N VAL A 142 -0.11 -5.76 -2.69
CA VAL A 142 0.44 -7.10 -2.92
C VAL A 142 -0.54 -8.15 -2.42
N GLY A 143 -0.72 -9.22 -3.18
CA GLY A 143 -1.64 -10.29 -2.82
C GLY A 143 -1.55 -11.47 -3.78
N HIS A 144 -2.35 -12.50 -3.52
CA HIS A 144 -2.49 -13.61 -4.44
C HIS A 144 -3.12 -13.12 -5.78
N PRO A 145 -2.65 -13.59 -6.95
CA PRO A 145 -3.16 -13.13 -8.24
C PRO A 145 -4.67 -13.27 -8.43
N ASP A 146 -5.27 -14.27 -7.81
CA ASP A 146 -6.72 -14.54 -7.88
C ASP A 146 -7.55 -13.61 -6.98
N GLU A 147 -6.95 -13.03 -5.94
CA GLU A 147 -7.66 -12.19 -4.96
C GLU A 147 -7.47 -10.69 -5.26
N LEU A 148 -6.33 -10.30 -5.82
CA LEU A 148 -6.02 -8.90 -6.04
C LEU A 148 -6.79 -8.31 -7.23
N THR A 149 -7.79 -7.49 -6.91
CA THR A 149 -8.55 -6.65 -7.85
C THR A 149 -7.65 -5.72 -8.65
N SER A 150 -8.03 -5.40 -9.89
CA SER A 150 -7.29 -4.48 -10.76
C SER A 150 -7.30 -3.02 -10.30
N ASP A 151 -8.29 -2.64 -9.49
CA ASP A 151 -8.45 -1.30 -8.93
C ASP A 151 -8.73 -1.37 -7.42
N PRO A 152 -7.69 -1.56 -6.60
CA PRO A 152 -7.82 -1.53 -5.15
C PRO A 152 -8.18 -0.13 -4.64
N ASP A 153 -9.16 -0.03 -3.74
CA ASP A 153 -9.46 1.23 -3.05
C ASP A 153 -8.45 1.50 -1.92
N VAL A 154 -7.25 1.94 -2.31
CA VAL A 154 -6.10 2.12 -1.40
C VAL A 154 -5.58 3.54 -1.40
N ILE A 155 -6.20 4.46 -2.12
CA ILE A 155 -5.78 5.85 -2.19
C ILE A 155 -7.04 6.71 -2.27
N SER A 156 -7.00 7.86 -1.62
CA SER A 156 -8.07 8.84 -1.71
C SER A 156 -7.49 10.21 -1.98
N ALA A 157 -8.23 11.00 -2.75
CA ALA A 157 -7.87 12.37 -3.06
C ALA A 157 -8.72 13.35 -2.23
N LEU A 158 -8.04 14.21 -1.48
CA LEU A 158 -8.64 15.26 -0.68
C LEU A 158 -8.42 16.60 -1.37
N SER A 159 -9.49 17.35 -1.64
CA SER A 159 -9.38 18.71 -2.15
C SER A 159 -9.44 19.71 -1.01
N ILE A 160 -8.41 20.53 -0.88
CA ILE A 160 -8.39 21.71 -0.02
C ILE A 160 -8.84 22.90 -0.85
N THR A 161 -9.92 23.52 -0.41
CA THR A 161 -10.44 24.75 -0.99
C THR A 161 -10.44 25.86 0.04
N GLY A 162 -10.02 27.06 -0.35
CA GLY A 162 -9.88 28.19 0.55
C GLY A 162 -9.72 29.49 -0.22
N ASN A 163 -9.64 30.60 0.51
CA ASN A 163 -9.43 31.90 -0.11
C ASN A 163 -7.92 32.15 -0.31
N PHE A 164 -7.31 31.45 -1.27
CA PHE A 164 -5.89 31.57 -1.60
C PHE A 164 -5.60 32.69 -2.61
N GLN A 165 -6.60 33.53 -2.93
CA GLN A 165 -6.46 34.65 -3.86
C GLN A 165 -5.57 35.77 -3.30
N PHE A 166 -5.52 35.92 -1.97
CA PHE A 166 -4.77 36.98 -1.31
C PHE A 166 -3.43 36.52 -0.73
N GLU A 167 -3.34 35.24 -0.38
CA GLU A 167 -2.12 34.63 0.15
C GLU A 167 -1.96 33.24 -0.48
N PRO A 168 -1.09 33.09 -1.50
CA PRO A 168 -0.88 31.81 -2.13
C PRO A 168 -0.15 30.88 -1.16
N CYS A 169 -0.78 29.75 -0.83
CA CYS A 169 -0.13 28.71 -0.06
C CYS A 169 0.83 27.90 -0.94
N SER A 170 2.03 27.69 -0.43
CA SER A 170 3.03 26.83 -1.06
C SER A 170 2.76 25.36 -0.75
N HIS A 171 3.41 24.47 -1.49
CA HIS A 171 3.41 23.03 -1.19
C HIS A 171 3.83 22.75 0.27
N GLY A 172 4.79 23.54 0.80
CA GLY A 172 5.28 23.40 2.17
C GLY A 172 4.21 23.67 3.23
N ASP A 173 3.30 24.60 2.97
CA ASP A 173 2.28 25.03 3.93
C ASP A 173 1.18 23.98 4.08
N PHE A 174 0.73 23.40 2.95
CA PHE A 174 -0.22 22.28 2.95
C PHE A 174 0.37 21.05 3.64
N LEU A 175 1.61 20.71 3.30
CA LEU A 175 2.31 19.60 3.93
C LEU A 175 2.48 19.85 5.44
N GLY A 176 2.91 21.05 5.83
CA GLY A 176 3.09 21.42 7.23
C GLY A 176 1.80 21.34 8.03
N SER A 177 0.68 21.78 7.44
CA SER A 177 -0.64 21.70 8.06
C SER A 177 -1.07 20.26 8.30
N ILE A 178 -0.87 19.37 7.32
CA ILE A 178 -1.19 17.94 7.46
C ILE A 178 -0.29 17.28 8.50
N LEU A 179 1.03 17.48 8.43
CA LEU A 179 1.96 16.88 9.38
C LEU A 179 1.74 17.42 10.81
N GLY A 180 1.27 18.67 10.93
CA GLY A 180 0.88 19.28 12.21
C GLY A 180 -0.28 18.56 12.92
N THR A 181 -1.09 17.79 12.20
CA THR A 181 -2.14 16.95 12.80
C THR A 181 -1.61 15.67 13.46
N GLY A 182 -0.31 15.37 13.30
CA GLY A 182 0.34 14.15 13.81
C GLY A 182 0.37 12.98 12.82
N ILE A 183 -0.06 13.19 11.58
CA ILE A 183 0.02 12.18 10.52
C ILE A 183 1.47 11.98 10.08
N ALA A 184 1.85 10.71 9.91
CA ALA A 184 3.16 10.36 9.37
C ALA A 184 3.26 10.69 7.88
N ARG A 185 4.40 11.23 7.44
CA ARG A 185 4.66 11.61 6.03
C ARG A 185 4.49 10.46 5.05
N GLU A 186 4.75 9.23 5.47
CA GLU A 186 4.57 8.01 4.67
C GLU A 186 3.10 7.68 4.35
N LYS A 187 2.14 8.29 5.06
CA LYS A 187 0.70 8.17 4.78
C LYS A 187 0.18 9.24 3.82
N VAL A 188 1.05 10.17 3.41
CA VAL A 188 0.74 11.25 2.48
C VAL A 188 1.52 11.03 1.20
N GLY A 189 0.80 11.03 0.08
CA GLY A 189 1.35 10.97 -1.26
C GLY A 189 1.68 12.35 -1.81
N ASP A 190 1.41 12.55 -3.09
CA ASP A 190 1.71 13.79 -3.78
C ASP A 190 0.69 14.89 -3.46
N ILE A 191 1.16 16.14 -3.52
CA ILE A 191 0.36 17.35 -3.30
C ILE A 191 0.36 18.15 -4.59
N ILE A 192 -0.81 18.27 -5.20
CA ILE A 192 -1.04 18.94 -6.47
C ILE A 192 -1.61 20.33 -6.18
N LEU A 193 -0.81 21.37 -6.42
CA LEU A 193 -1.27 22.75 -6.26
C LEU A 193 -2.20 23.12 -7.42
N GLN A 194 -3.36 23.71 -7.07
CA GLN A 194 -4.37 24.20 -8.01
C GLN A 194 -4.39 25.73 -8.08
N GLY A 195 -3.28 26.38 -7.70
CA GLY A 195 -3.16 27.84 -7.64
C GLY A 195 -4.15 28.45 -6.64
N GLU A 196 -5.01 29.35 -7.11
CA GLU A 196 -5.99 30.06 -6.29
C GLU A 196 -7.14 29.18 -5.79
N GLN A 197 -7.38 28.03 -6.44
CA GLN A 197 -8.43 27.09 -6.04
C GLN A 197 -8.03 26.23 -4.83
N GLY A 198 -6.74 26.24 -4.49
CA GLY A 198 -6.17 25.48 -3.37
C GLY A 198 -5.27 24.35 -3.81
N ALA A 199 -5.46 23.15 -3.25
CA ALA A 199 -4.62 22.00 -3.52
C ALA A 199 -5.39 20.69 -3.44
N GLN A 200 -4.89 19.67 -4.13
CA GLN A 200 -5.36 18.30 -4.00
C GLN A 200 -4.24 17.46 -3.41
N ILE A 201 -4.55 16.67 -2.39
CA ILE A 201 -3.57 15.83 -1.70
C ILE A 201 -4.03 14.39 -1.78
N ILE A 202 -3.09 13.52 -2.08
CA ILE A 202 -3.33 12.08 -2.10
C ILE A 202 -2.96 11.51 -0.74
N VAL A 203 -3.87 10.77 -0.13
CA VAL A 203 -3.71 10.19 1.21
C VAL A 203 -4.19 8.74 1.24
N VAL A 204 -3.89 8.06 2.33
CA VAL A 204 -4.51 6.77 2.66
C VAL A 204 -6.01 7.00 2.95
N PRO A 205 -6.93 6.16 2.45
CA PRO A 205 -8.37 6.32 2.66
C PRO A 205 -8.77 6.43 4.14
N GLU A 206 -8.08 5.70 5.02
CA GLU A 206 -8.26 5.73 6.48
C GLU A 206 -8.10 7.14 7.10
N LEU A 207 -7.36 8.03 6.43
CA LEU A 207 -7.10 9.38 6.94
C LEU A 207 -8.11 10.42 6.45
N VAL A 208 -9.00 10.07 5.52
CA VAL A 208 -9.96 11.01 4.92
C VAL A 208 -10.85 11.60 6.01
N GLU A 209 -11.53 10.76 6.80
CA GLU A 209 -12.45 11.21 7.85
C GLU A 209 -11.74 12.05 8.93
N PHE A 210 -10.53 11.64 9.31
CA PHE A 210 -9.73 12.35 10.29
C PHE A 210 -9.30 13.74 9.78
N LEU A 211 -8.79 13.82 8.55
CA LEU A 211 -8.35 15.08 7.96
C LEU A 211 -9.51 16.04 7.71
N THR A 212 -10.65 15.55 7.24
CA THR A 212 -11.87 16.35 7.07
C THR A 212 -12.39 16.90 8.41
N SER A 213 -12.22 16.14 9.51
CA SER A 213 -12.63 16.60 10.84
C SER A 213 -11.62 17.55 11.50
N ALA A 214 -10.32 17.32 11.26
CA ALA A 214 -9.24 18.11 11.85
C ALA A 214 -9.01 19.45 11.13
N LEU A 215 -9.38 19.52 9.85
CA LEU A 215 -9.14 20.68 9.01
C LEU A 215 -10.47 21.20 8.42
N ASP A 216 -10.82 22.43 8.79
CA ASP A 216 -12.15 23.03 8.68
C ASP A 216 -12.69 23.21 7.23
N ARG A 217 -11.89 22.95 6.18
CA ARG A 217 -12.29 23.14 4.77
C ARG A 217 -11.67 22.10 3.81
N PHE A 218 -12.35 20.98 3.61
CA PHE A 218 -12.05 20.01 2.55
C PHE A 218 -13.31 19.60 1.78
N VAL A 219 -13.18 19.39 0.47
CA VAL A 219 -14.17 18.71 -0.37
C VAL A 219 -13.57 17.36 -0.79
N THR A 220 -14.25 16.27 -0.47
CA THR A 220 -13.82 14.91 -0.82
C THR A 220 -14.29 14.56 -2.22
N PHE A 221 -13.40 13.98 -3.04
CA PHE A 221 -13.78 13.36 -4.32
C PHE A 221 -13.47 11.86 -4.23
N GLN A 222 -14.50 11.03 -4.46
CA GLN A 222 -14.41 9.57 -4.54
C GLN A 222 -14.14 9.13 -5.98
#